data_AF-A0AAX0ITW1-F1
#
_entry.id   AF-A0AAX0ITW1-F1
#
_cell.length_a   1.000
_cell.length_b   1.000
_cell.length_c   1.000
_cell.angle_alpha   90.00
_cell.angle_beta   90.00
_cell.angle_gamma   90.00
#
_symmetry.space_group_name_H-M   'P 1'
#
loop_
_entity.id
_entity.type
_entity.pdbx_description
1 polymer ?
#
loop_
_entity_poly.entity_id
_entity_poly.type
_entity_poly.pdbx_seq_one_letter_code
_entity_poly.pdbx_strand_id
1 'polypeptide(L)'
;MINPKRKGTLLFQFLALLAIASFLIIALLKIHAHNTLEYRLLEDGYRMDLLLEMASQKVRQRLSFKGDEMTFPDNIQFSNGTVRVEWNEKAHQFILKAYLPNGHTKEDTLIIQFVK
;
A
#
# COMPACT_ATOMS: atom_id res chain seq x y z
N MET A 1 2.54 -1.01 66.81
CA MET A 1 1.92 0.20 66.22
C MET A 1 2.51 0.43 64.84
N ILE A 2 1.72 0.27 63.77
CA ILE A 2 2.19 0.43 62.38
C ILE A 2 2.03 1.91 61.99
N ASN A 3 3.13 2.56 61.61
CA ASN A 3 3.20 4.00 61.35
C ASN A 3 2.39 4.39 60.08
N PRO A 4 1.31 5.17 60.19
CA PRO A 4 0.39 5.46 59.07
C PRO A 4 1.04 6.25 57.92
N LYS A 5 2.10 7.04 58.19
CA LYS A 5 2.89 7.76 57.16
C LYS A 5 3.55 6.84 56.14
N ARG A 6 3.85 5.59 56.50
CA ARG A 6 4.51 4.60 55.63
C ARG A 6 3.54 3.93 54.65
N LYS A 7 2.25 3.86 54.99
CA LYS A 7 1.21 3.27 54.12
C LYS A 7 0.75 4.23 53.03
N GLY A 8 0.63 5.53 53.33
CA GLY A 8 0.26 6.54 52.33
C GLY A 8 1.33 6.77 51.25
N THR A 9 2.60 6.68 51.61
CA THR A 9 3.74 6.79 50.68
C THR A 9 3.86 5.57 49.75
N LEU A 10 3.61 4.36 50.25
CA LEU A 10 3.57 3.13 49.44
C LEU A 10 2.42 3.13 48.44
N LEU A 11 1.23 3.59 48.84
CA LEU A 11 0.08 3.73 47.93
C LEU A 11 0.41 4.72 46.80
N PHE A 12 1.02 5.86 47.13
CA PHE A 12 1.40 6.86 46.14
C PHE A 12 2.46 6.33 45.14
N GLN A 13 3.45 5.58 45.63
CA GLN A 13 4.45 4.92 44.78
C GLN A 13 3.80 3.89 43.85
N PHE A 14 2.85 3.10 44.35
CA PHE A 14 2.13 2.12 43.54
C PHE A 14 1.26 2.79 42.46
N LEU A 15 0.52 3.85 42.82
CA LEU A 15 -0.27 4.64 41.87
C LEU A 15 0.62 5.29 40.79
N ALA A 16 1.78 5.81 41.18
CA ALA A 16 2.75 6.38 40.24
C ALA A 16 3.29 5.31 39.27
N LEU A 17 3.67 4.13 39.78
CA LEU A 17 4.08 2.98 38.96
C LEU A 17 2.97 2.53 38.01
N LEU A 18 1.73 2.46 38.49
CA LEU A 18 0.57 2.10 37.67
C LEU A 18 0.32 3.13 36.55
N ALA A 19 0.45 4.43 36.87
CA ALA A 19 0.31 5.50 35.89
C ALA A 19 1.40 5.43 34.81
N ILE A 20 2.66 5.21 35.20
CA ILE A 20 3.78 5.04 34.27
C ILE A 20 3.56 3.80 33.40
N ALA A 21 3.22 2.66 34.00
CA ALA A 21 2.96 1.42 33.28
C ALA A 21 1.80 1.58 32.29
N SER A 22 0.70 2.22 32.70
CA SER A 22 -0.44 2.51 31.83
C SER A 22 -0.03 3.39 30.65
N PHE A 23 0.74 4.46 30.89
CA PHE A 23 1.23 5.33 29.83
C PHE A 23 2.13 4.58 28.83
N LEU A 24 3.04 3.73 29.33
CA LEU A 24 3.92 2.91 28.49
C LEU A 24 3.12 1.92 27.64
N ILE A 25 2.13 1.24 28.23
CA ILE A 25 1.27 0.28 27.50
C ILE A 25 0.50 1.01 26.39
N ILE A 26 -0.10 2.16 26.68
CA ILE A 26 -0.84 2.94 25.69
C ILE A 26 0.09 3.40 24.56
N ALA A 27 1.30 3.87 24.89
CA ALA A 27 2.30 4.29 23.90
C ALA A 27 2.70 3.12 22.99
N LEU A 28 3.02 1.95 23.57
CA LEU A 28 3.36 0.74 22.84
C LEU A 28 2.23 0.29 21.91
N LEU A 29 0.98 0.29 22.40
CA LEU A 29 -0.18 -0.07 21.58
C LEU A 29 -0.37 0.90 20.41
N LYS A 30 -0.21 2.20 20.62
CA LYS A 30 -0.30 3.20 19.54
C LYS A 30 0.79 3.01 18.50
N ILE A 31 2.04 2.79 18.91
CA ILE A 31 3.16 2.54 18.00
C ILE A 31 2.92 1.26 17.19
N HIS A 32 2.50 0.18 17.85
CA HIS A 32 2.25 -1.08 17.15
C HIS A 32 1.10 -0.98 16.14
N ALA A 33 0.01 -0.31 16.50
CA ALA A 33 -1.10 -0.08 15.59
C ALA A 33 -0.69 0.77 14.38
N HIS A 34 0.08 1.84 14.61
CA HIS A 34 0.59 2.69 13.54
C HIS A 34 1.53 1.93 12.60
N ASN A 35 2.51 1.21 13.15
CA ASN A 35 3.46 0.43 12.37
C ASN A 35 2.73 -0.65 11.56
N THR A 36 1.75 -1.35 12.14
CA THR A 36 0.98 -2.38 11.43
C THR A 36 0.22 -1.80 10.25
N LEU A 37 -0.33 -0.60 10.41
CA LEU A 37 -1.00 0.11 9.32
C LEU A 37 -0.01 0.50 8.23
N GLU A 38 1.15 1.06 8.60
CA GLU A 38 2.21 1.41 7.64
C GLU A 38 2.71 0.19 6.87
N TYR A 39 2.94 -0.94 7.55
CA TYR A 39 3.33 -2.19 6.89
C TYR A 39 2.30 -2.65 5.86
N ARG A 40 1.01 -2.58 6.20
CA ARG A 40 -0.06 -2.94 5.26
C ARG A 40 -0.09 -2.01 4.06
N LEU A 41 0.05 -0.70 4.27
CA LEU A 41 0.08 0.28 3.18
C LEU A 41 1.29 0.08 2.27
N LEU A 42 2.47 -0.23 2.84
CA LEU A 42 3.66 -0.57 2.08
C LEU A 42 3.47 -1.85 1.28
N GLU A 43 2.95 -2.91 1.90
CA GLU A 43 2.68 -4.19 1.23
C GLU A 43 1.72 -4.01 0.05
N ASP A 44 0.62 -3.30 0.25
CA ASP A 44 -0.35 -3.02 -0.81
C ASP A 44 0.27 -2.16 -1.92
N GLY A 45 1.12 -1.19 -1.57
CA GLY A 45 1.90 -0.41 -2.52
C GLY A 45 2.83 -1.27 -3.39
N TYR A 46 3.61 -2.17 -2.76
CA TYR A 46 4.50 -3.09 -3.48
C TYR A 46 3.73 -4.04 -4.40
N ARG A 47 2.58 -4.54 -3.96
CA ARG A 47 1.74 -5.41 -4.78
C ARG A 47 1.21 -4.68 -6.01
N MET A 48 0.86 -3.40 -5.87
CA MET A 48 0.44 -2.57 -7.00
C MET A 48 1.57 -2.30 -7.99
N ASP A 49 2.76 -1.97 -7.50
CA ASP A 49 3.93 -1.74 -8.35
C ASP A 49 4.25 -2.99 -9.17
N LEU A 50 4.19 -4.15 -8.54
CA LEU A 50 4.40 -5.42 -9.21
C LEU A 50 3.29 -5.71 -10.25
N LEU A 51 2.02 -5.42 -9.93
CA LEU A 51 0.91 -5.54 -10.90
C LEU A 51 1.11 -4.63 -12.11
N LEU A 52 1.49 -3.37 -11.88
CA LEU A 52 1.72 -2.38 -12.94
C LEU A 52 2.90 -2.78 -13.83
N GLU A 53 4.00 -3.26 -13.24
CA GLU A 53 5.16 -3.75 -13.99
C GLU A 53 4.80 -4.97 -14.85
N MET A 54 4.11 -5.96 -14.28
CA MET A 54 3.66 -7.13 -15.05
C MET A 54 2.64 -6.76 -16.14
N ALA A 55 1.76 -5.79 -15.87
CA ALA A 55 0.81 -5.30 -16.85
C ALA A 55 1.54 -4.58 -17.99
N SER A 56 2.52 -3.73 -17.67
CA SER A 56 3.38 -3.06 -18.63
C SER A 56 4.05 -4.06 -19.59
N GLN A 57 4.63 -5.13 -19.03
CA GLN A 57 5.21 -6.19 -19.84
C GLN A 57 4.18 -6.91 -20.72
N LYS A 58 3.00 -7.24 -20.18
CA LYS A 58 1.92 -7.87 -20.96
C LYS A 58 1.40 -6.97 -22.08
N VAL A 59 1.29 -5.66 -21.85
CA VAL A 59 0.93 -4.69 -22.88
C VAL A 59 1.98 -4.71 -23.97
N ARG A 60 3.28 -4.59 -23.63
CA ARG A 60 4.37 -4.65 -24.61
C ARG A 60 4.37 -5.95 -25.44
N GLN A 61 4.08 -7.09 -24.81
CA GLN A 61 4.05 -8.40 -25.48
C GLN A 61 2.85 -8.60 -26.41
N ARG A 62 1.68 -8.06 -26.03
CA ARG A 62 0.43 -8.22 -26.79
C ARG A 62 0.13 -7.04 -27.70
N LEU A 63 0.95 -6.00 -27.65
CA LEU A 63 0.88 -4.87 -28.56
C LEU A 63 1.19 -5.36 -29.97
N SER A 64 0.21 -5.27 -30.85
CA SER A 64 0.36 -5.63 -32.25
C SER A 64 -0.23 -4.55 -33.13
N PHE A 65 0.48 -4.25 -34.21
CA PHE A 65 0.03 -3.35 -35.27
C PHE A 65 -0.45 -4.16 -36.45
N LYS A 66 -1.69 -3.94 -36.88
CA LYS A 66 -2.23 -4.47 -38.14
C LYS A 66 -2.54 -3.28 -39.04
N GLY A 67 -1.57 -2.89 -39.87
CA GLY A 67 -1.64 -1.64 -40.62
C GLY A 67 -1.63 -0.45 -39.67
N ASP A 68 -2.64 0.42 -39.76
CA ASP A 68 -2.82 1.58 -38.88
C ASP A 68 -3.59 1.25 -37.58
N GLU A 69 -4.13 0.03 -37.43
CA GLU A 69 -4.85 -0.37 -36.21
C GLU A 69 -3.89 -0.93 -35.16
N MET A 70 -3.87 -0.27 -33.99
CA MET A 70 -3.13 -0.72 -32.80
C MET A 70 -4.04 -1.58 -31.92
N THR A 71 -3.62 -2.81 -31.66
CA THR A 71 -4.33 -3.74 -30.77
C THR A 71 -3.53 -3.95 -29.48
N PHE A 72 -4.19 -3.84 -28.34
CA PHE A 72 -3.59 -4.02 -27.02
C PHE A 72 -4.63 -4.58 -26.03
N PRO A 73 -4.21 -5.16 -24.90
CA PRO A 73 -5.16 -5.70 -23.92
C PRO A 73 -5.74 -4.60 -23.03
N ASP A 74 -7.03 -4.29 -23.17
CA ASP A 74 -7.72 -3.26 -22.38
C ASP A 74 -7.85 -3.59 -20.88
N ASN A 75 -7.94 -4.89 -20.56
CA ASN A 75 -8.11 -5.36 -19.20
C ASN A 75 -7.26 -6.61 -18.96
N ILE A 76 -6.40 -6.54 -17.94
CA ILE A 76 -5.48 -7.60 -17.56
C ILE A 76 -5.81 -8.07 -16.16
N GLN A 77 -6.33 -9.28 -16.06
CA GLN A 77 -6.63 -9.90 -14.77
C GLN A 77 -5.41 -10.66 -14.24
N PHE A 78 -5.10 -10.45 -12.97
CA PHE A 78 -4.10 -11.19 -12.21
C PHE A 78 -4.78 -11.87 -11.01
N SER A 79 -4.09 -12.82 -10.37
CA SER A 79 -4.60 -13.46 -9.14
C SER A 79 -4.79 -12.45 -8.00
N ASN A 80 -3.98 -11.39 -8.00
CA ASN A 80 -3.85 -10.47 -6.88
C ASN A 80 -4.53 -9.12 -7.13
N GLY A 81 -5.17 -8.92 -8.28
CA GLY A 81 -5.78 -7.66 -8.70
C GLY A 81 -5.99 -7.59 -10.21
N THR A 82 -6.50 -6.47 -10.69
CA THR A 82 -6.83 -6.24 -12.10
C THR A 82 -6.19 -4.95 -12.56
N VAL A 83 -5.65 -4.91 -13.77
CA VAL A 83 -5.08 -3.69 -14.37
C VAL A 83 -5.85 -3.34 -15.63
N ARG A 84 -6.40 -2.14 -15.68
CA ARG A 84 -6.99 -1.56 -16.90
C ARG A 84 -5.94 -0.78 -17.66
N VAL A 85 -6.00 -0.88 -18.98
CA VAL A 85 -5.07 -0.24 -19.90
C VAL A 85 -5.88 0.69 -20.78
N GLU A 86 -5.51 1.97 -20.80
CA GLU A 86 -6.13 2.98 -21.62
C GLU A 86 -5.05 3.60 -22.53
N TRP A 87 -5.34 3.75 -23.81
CA TRP A 87 -4.44 4.47 -24.71
C TRP A 87 -4.77 5.95 -24.73
N ASN A 88 -3.79 6.80 -24.46
CA ASN A 88 -3.91 8.25 -24.59
C ASN A 88 -3.30 8.70 -25.93
N GLU A 89 -4.17 8.92 -26.92
CA GLU A 89 -3.79 9.35 -28.27
C GLU A 89 -3.04 10.69 -28.28
N LYS A 90 -3.39 11.63 -27.41
CA LYS A 90 -2.77 12.98 -27.40
C LYS A 90 -1.31 12.91 -26.95
N ALA A 91 -1.04 12.10 -25.93
CA ALA A 91 0.28 11.96 -25.32
C ALA A 91 1.08 10.76 -25.86
N HIS A 92 0.49 9.95 -26.74
CA HIS A 92 1.09 8.73 -27.29
C HIS A 92 1.62 7.78 -26.19
N GLN A 93 0.84 7.59 -25.13
CA GLN A 93 1.23 6.80 -23.97
C GLN A 93 0.07 5.92 -23.47
N PHE A 94 0.42 4.79 -22.86
CA PHE A 94 -0.54 3.93 -22.19
C PHE A 94 -0.69 4.36 -20.73
N ILE A 95 -1.92 4.42 -20.25
CA ILE A 95 -2.26 4.64 -18.85
C ILE A 95 -2.66 3.28 -18.27
N LEU A 96 -1.94 2.85 -17.24
CA LEU A 96 -2.16 1.61 -16.53
C LEU A 96 -2.80 1.92 -15.18
N LYS A 97 -4.02 1.44 -14.95
CA LYS A 97 -4.75 1.61 -13.68
C LYS A 97 -4.87 0.27 -12.98
N ALA A 98 -4.12 0.08 -11.91
CA ALA A 98 -4.19 -1.12 -11.07
C ALA A 98 -5.28 -0.99 -9.99
N TYR A 99 -6.03 -2.07 -9.83
CA TYR A 99 -7.10 -2.24 -8.86
C TYR A 99 -6.80 -3.46 -8.00
N LEU A 100 -6.62 -3.25 -6.70
CA LEU A 100 -6.52 -4.33 -5.73
C LEU A 100 -7.92 -4.71 -5.19
N PRO A 101 -8.14 -5.97 -4.76
CA PRO A 101 -9.41 -6.41 -4.18
C PRO A 101 -9.83 -5.67 -2.91
N ASN A 102 -8.88 -5.07 -2.20
CA ASN A 102 -9.08 -4.26 -1.00
C ASN A 102 -9.60 -2.83 -1.33
N GLY A 103 -9.81 -2.50 -2.60
CA GLY A 103 -10.29 -1.19 -3.05
C GLY A 103 -9.20 -0.16 -3.29
N HIS A 104 -7.93 -0.47 -3.02
CA HIS A 104 -6.83 0.43 -3.34
C HIS A 104 -6.65 0.50 -4.86
N THR A 105 -6.37 1.70 -5.36
CA THR A 105 -6.04 1.95 -6.78
C THR A 105 -4.73 2.71 -6.94
N LYS A 106 -3.96 2.37 -7.98
CA LYS A 106 -2.74 3.09 -8.37
C LYS A 106 -2.69 3.23 -9.88
N GLU A 107 -2.20 4.37 -10.35
CA GLU A 107 -2.08 4.67 -11.78
C GLU A 107 -0.60 4.85 -12.12
N ASP A 108 -0.21 4.36 -13.29
CA ASP A 108 1.13 4.58 -13.86
C ASP A 108 1.03 4.78 -15.37
N THR A 109 2.05 5.42 -15.93
CA THR A 109 2.12 5.74 -17.35
C THR A 109 3.22 4.94 -18.02
N LEU A 110 2.84 4.16 -19.03
CA LEU A 110 3.75 3.40 -19.84
C LEU A 110 4.02 4.12 -21.16
N ILE A 111 5.27 4.56 -21.32
CA ILE A 111 5.79 5.07 -22.59
C ILE A 111 6.50 3.93 -23.32
N ILE A 112 6.05 3.63 -24.54
CA ILE A 112 6.70 2.64 -25.41
C ILE A 112 7.44 3.40 -26.50
N GLN A 113 8.77 3.32 -26.47
CA GLN A 113 9.61 3.80 -27.58
C GLN A 113 9.64 2.71 -28.65
N PHE A 114 9.01 2.98 -29.79
CA PHE A 114 9.12 2.12 -30.97
C PHE A 114 10.49 2.36 -31.60
N VAL A 115 11.42 1.41 -31.40
CA VAL A 115 12.70 1.41 -32.13
C VAL A 115 12.39 0.97 -33.56
N LYS A 116 12.71 1.84 -34.51
CA LYS A 116 12.44 1.70 -35.95
C LYS A 116 13.35 0.67 -36.61
#